data_AF-A0A3E1NZ38-F1
#
_entry.id   AF-A0A3E1NZ38-F1
#
_cell.length_a   1.000
_cell.length_b   1.000
_cell.length_c   1.000
_cell.angle_alpha   90.00
_cell.angle_beta   90.00
_cell.angle_gamma   90.00
#
_symmetry.space_group_name_H-M   'P 1'
#
loop_
_entity.id
_entity.type
_entity.pdbx_description
1 polymer ?
#
loop_
_entity_poly.entity_id
_entity_poly.type
_entity_poly.pdbx_seq_one_letter_code
_entity_poly.pdbx_strand_id
1 'polypeptide(L)'
;MKLEFSNVYSLNWGPPYLDHYSNITRNATIILNVSFQQNDLDDIFRYALSQVLWAFQEVPKGTLITVLFDIRGQLVSKVDFRAFEKKMKESLRSLLGKQRFFIVFKS
;
A
#
# COMPACT_ATOMS: atom_id res chain seq x y z
N MET A 1 -34.57 -1.86 13.56
CA MET A 1 -33.20 -2.39 13.58
C MET A 1 -32.31 -1.38 12.85
N LYS A 2 -31.14 -1.09 13.41
CA LYS A 2 -30.33 0.11 13.21
C LYS A 2 -29.87 0.36 11.76
N LEU A 3 -29.90 1.64 11.37
CA LEU A 3 -29.11 2.21 10.28
C LEU A 3 -27.62 2.20 10.69
N GLU A 4 -26.94 1.08 10.47
CA GLU A 4 -25.46 1.00 10.55
C GLU A 4 -24.88 0.75 9.14
N PHE A 5 -25.31 1.56 8.16
CA PHE A 5 -24.53 1.80 6.94
C PHE A 5 -23.61 3.01 7.16
N SER A 6 -22.79 2.97 8.22
CA SER A 6 -21.87 4.05 8.56
C SER A 6 -20.71 4.09 7.56
N ASN A 7 -20.95 4.76 6.43
CA ASN A 7 -19.94 5.40 5.59
C ASN A 7 -18.69 4.54 5.30
N VAL A 8 -18.86 3.30 4.87
CA VAL A 8 -17.84 2.64 4.05
C VAL A 8 -17.85 3.41 2.74
N TYR A 9 -16.85 4.24 2.48
CA TYR A 9 -16.62 4.73 1.13
C TYR A 9 -16.42 3.48 0.26
N SER A 10 -17.44 3.08 -0.49
CA SER A 10 -17.29 2.05 -1.52
C SER A 10 -16.54 2.71 -2.67
N LEU A 11 -15.22 2.75 -2.54
CA LEU A 11 -14.35 3.21 -3.60
C LEU A 11 -14.37 2.12 -4.68
N ASN A 12 -15.02 2.44 -5.79
CA ASN A 12 -15.25 1.58 -6.95
C ASN A 12 -13.94 1.42 -7.76
N TRP A 13 -12.85 1.08 -7.08
CA TRP A 13 -11.50 1.33 -7.55
C TRP A 13 -10.86 -0.02 -7.83
N GLY A 14 -10.60 -0.28 -9.12
CA GLY A 14 -9.98 -1.51 -9.59
C GLY A 14 -8.58 -1.73 -9.02
N PRO A 15 -7.89 -2.81 -9.44
CA PRO A 15 -6.54 -3.11 -8.97
C PRO A 15 -5.61 -1.90 -9.18
N PRO A 16 -4.85 -1.48 -8.16
CA PRO A 16 -4.51 -2.16 -6.90
C PRO A 16 -5.64 -2.13 -5.85
N TYR A 17 -5.80 -3.24 -5.14
CA TYR A 17 -6.84 -3.41 -4.12
C TYR A 17 -6.57 -2.50 -2.91
N LEU A 18 -7.37 -1.44 -2.76
CA LEU A 18 -7.46 -0.66 -1.53
C LEU A 18 -8.51 -1.31 -0.63
N ASP A 19 -8.06 -2.12 0.32
CA ASP A 19 -8.91 -3.08 1.06
C ASP A 19 -9.82 -2.41 2.10
N HIS A 20 -9.37 -1.29 2.67
CA HIS A 20 -10.16 -0.62 3.70
C HIS A 20 -9.76 0.87 3.84
N TYR A 21 -10.76 1.75 3.83
CA TYR A 21 -10.64 3.13 4.31
C TYR A 21 -11.63 3.36 5.44
N SER A 22 -11.14 3.82 6.58
CA SER A 22 -11.96 4.16 7.76
C SER A 22 -12.09 5.67 7.89
N ASN A 23 -13.30 6.19 7.69
CA ASN A 23 -13.61 7.62 7.87
C ASN A 23 -13.37 8.13 9.29
N ILE A 24 -13.52 7.26 10.29
CA ILE A 24 -13.39 7.62 11.72
C ILE A 24 -11.92 7.77 12.09
N THR A 25 -11.09 6.80 11.71
CA THR A 25 -9.66 6.79 12.07
C THR A 25 -8.78 7.49 11.03
N ARG A 26 -9.32 7.77 9.84
CA ARG A 26 -8.58 8.23 8.66
C ARG A 26 -7.41 7.32 8.32
N ASN A 27 -7.64 6.02 8.38
CA ASN A 27 -6.67 5.00 8.00
C ASN A 27 -7.07 4.37 6.68
N ALA A 28 -6.12 4.19 5.78
CA ALA A 28 -6.28 3.44 4.54
C ALA A 28 -5.26 2.30 4.48
N THR A 29 -5.65 1.15 3.92
CA THR A 29 -4.73 0.04 3.64
C THR A 29 -4.73 -0.27 2.14
N ILE A 30 -3.53 -0.24 1.54
CA ILE A 30 -3.28 -0.62 0.16
C ILE A 30 -2.68 -2.01 0.18
N ILE A 31 -3.27 -2.98 -0.52
CA ILE A 31 -2.73 -4.33 -0.64
C ILE A 31 -2.11 -4.50 -2.03
N LEU A 32 -0.82 -4.83 -2.05
CA LEU A 32 -0.05 -5.10 -3.25
C LEU A 32 0.26 -6.60 -3.33
N ASN A 33 -0.44 -7.29 -4.22
CA ASN A 33 -0.20 -8.69 -4.55
C ASN A 33 0.86 -8.77 -5.65
N VAL A 34 2.13 -8.83 -5.26
CA VAL A 34 3.26 -8.91 -6.20
C VAL A 34 4.12 -10.12 -5.90
N SER A 35 4.55 -10.84 -6.93
CA SER A 35 5.49 -11.96 -6.78
C SER A 35 6.93 -11.46 -6.86
N PHE A 36 7.70 -11.67 -5.81
CA PHE A 36 9.13 -11.40 -5.72
C PHE A 36 9.99 -12.57 -6.23
N GLN A 37 9.39 -13.68 -6.68
CA GLN A 37 10.12 -14.89 -7.06
C GLN A 37 10.62 -14.86 -8.51
N GLN A 38 9.85 -14.26 -9.42
CA GLN A 38 10.09 -14.34 -10.87
C GLN A 38 10.29 -12.98 -11.54
N ASN A 39 9.85 -11.90 -10.90
CA ASN A 39 9.85 -10.57 -11.49
C ASN A 39 11.12 -9.79 -11.13
N ASP A 40 11.50 -8.87 -12.01
CA ASP A 40 12.56 -7.90 -11.76
C ASP A 40 12.19 -7.01 -10.57
N LEU A 41 13.11 -6.89 -9.61
CA LEU A 41 12.93 -6.07 -8.41
C LEU A 41 12.68 -4.59 -8.73
N ASP A 42 13.29 -4.06 -9.78
CA ASP A 42 13.09 -2.68 -10.18
C ASP A 42 11.70 -2.48 -10.82
N ASP A 43 11.16 -3.48 -11.51
CA ASP A 43 9.80 -3.43 -12.04
C ASP A 43 8.77 -3.52 -10.92
N ILE A 44 8.95 -4.44 -9.97
CA ILE A 44 8.10 -4.51 -8.76
C ILE A 44 8.15 -3.17 -8.02
N PHE A 45 9.33 -2.59 -7.88
CA PHE A 45 9.53 -1.30 -7.21
C PHE A 45 8.77 -0.18 -7.93
N ARG A 46 8.93 -0.04 -9.26
CA ARG A 46 8.24 0.98 -10.06
C ARG A 46 6.72 0.82 -10.00
N TYR A 47 6.24 -0.42 -10.10
CA TYR A 47 4.83 -0.74 -9.96
C TYR A 47 4.32 -0.32 -8.58
N ALA A 48 4.95 -0.81 -7.50
CA ALA A 48 4.53 -0.53 -6.14
C ALA A 48 4.55 0.97 -5.82
N LEU A 49 5.61 1.68 -6.25
CA LEU A 49 5.73 3.11 -6.07
C LEU A 49 4.59 3.86 -6.77
N SER A 50 4.30 3.51 -8.03
CA SER A 50 3.23 4.14 -8.80
C SER A 50 1.87 3.94 -8.13
N GLN A 51 1.59 2.72 -7.67
CA GLN A 51 0.32 2.41 -7.01
C GLN A 51 0.13 3.16 -5.69
N VAL A 52 1.20 3.25 -4.88
CA VAL A 52 1.13 3.99 -3.62
C VAL A 52 0.94 5.49 -3.89
N LEU A 53 1.66 6.07 -4.84
CA LEU A 53 1.51 7.48 -5.19
C LEU A 53 0.10 7.80 -5.68
N TRP A 54 -0.46 6.95 -6.54
CA TRP A 54 -1.84 7.09 -7.01
C TRP A 54 -2.83 7.06 -5.85
N ALA A 55 -2.73 6.09 -4.95
CA ALA A 55 -3.59 6.02 -3.77
C ALA A 55 -3.49 7.27 -2.88
N PHE A 56 -2.29 7.86 -2.75
CA PHE A 56 -2.10 9.12 -2.02
C PHE A 56 -2.79 10.33 -2.64
N GLN A 57 -2.97 10.35 -3.96
CA GLN A 57 -3.71 11.42 -4.65
C GLN A 57 -5.21 11.31 -4.38
N GLU A 58 -5.68 10.08 -4.22
CA GLU A 58 -7.09 9.77 -4.19
C GLU A 58 -7.68 9.73 -2.77
N VAL A 59 -6.86 9.49 -1.73
CA VAL A 59 -7.33 9.54 -0.34
C VAL A 59 -7.31 10.95 0.25
N PRO A 60 -8.20 11.27 1.21
CA PRO A 60 -8.21 12.58 1.88
C PRO A 60 -6.87 12.93 2.55
N LYS A 61 -6.50 14.21 2.51
CA LYS A 61 -5.28 14.71 3.17
C LYS A 61 -5.27 14.38 4.66
N GLY A 62 -4.09 13.98 5.16
CA GLY A 62 -3.90 13.59 6.56
C GLY A 62 -4.31 12.14 6.87
N THR A 63 -4.73 11.37 5.88
CA THR A 63 -4.96 9.93 6.00
C THR A 63 -3.62 9.22 6.27
N LEU A 64 -3.63 8.30 7.23
CA LEU A 64 -2.53 7.38 7.45
C LEU A 64 -2.67 6.18 6.51
N ILE A 65 -1.68 5.98 5.65
CA ILE A 65 -1.71 4.88 4.67
C ILE A 65 -0.80 3.74 5.13
N THR A 66 -1.33 2.52 5.16
CA THR A 66 -0.55 1.29 5.31
C THR A 66 -0.42 0.61 3.96
N VAL A 67 0.81 0.45 3.48
CA VAL A 67 1.14 -0.30 2.27
C VAL A 67 1.49 -1.73 2.69
N LEU A 68 0.63 -2.67 2.35
CA LEU A 68 0.80 -4.09 2.66
C LEU A 68 1.23 -4.83 1.40
N PHE A 69 2.42 -5.44 1.45
CA PHE A 69 2.87 -6.41 0.45
C PHE A 69 2.44 -7.80 0.91
N ASP A 70 1.54 -8.43 0.15
CA ASP A 70 1.14 -9.81 0.41
C ASP A 70 2.13 -10.75 -0.27
N ILE A 71 3.00 -11.36 0.54
CA ILE A 71 4.06 -12.27 0.10
C ILE A 71 3.80 -13.71 0.56
N ARG A 72 2.59 -14.00 1.05
CA ARG A 72 2.19 -15.37 1.44
C ARG A 72 2.35 -16.32 0.27
N GLY A 73 2.90 -17.50 0.53
CA GLY A 73 3.16 -18.52 -0.49
C GLY A 73 4.45 -18.32 -1.30
N GLN A 74 5.19 -17.22 -1.10
CA GLN A 74 6.49 -16.99 -1.74
C GLN A 74 7.61 -17.62 -0.91
N LEU A 75 7.72 -18.94 -0.95
CA LEU A 75 8.58 -19.76 -0.08
C LEU A 75 10.09 -19.49 -0.23
N VAL A 76 10.52 -18.92 -1.35
CA VAL A 76 11.92 -18.61 -1.64
C VAL A 76 11.99 -17.25 -2.32
N SER A 77 12.30 -16.22 -1.55
CA SER A 77 12.61 -14.89 -2.05
C SER A 77 14.05 -14.57 -1.67
N LYS A 78 14.91 -14.30 -2.67
CA LYS A 78 16.28 -13.79 -2.43
C LYS A 78 16.27 -12.29 -2.12
N VAL A 79 15.09 -11.70 -1.95
CA VAL A 79 14.92 -10.26 -1.78
C VAL A 79 15.23 -9.87 -0.35
N ASP A 80 16.14 -8.91 -0.20
CA ASP A 80 16.30 -8.18 1.04
C ASP A 80 15.11 -7.21 1.21
N PHE A 81 14.05 -7.69 1.86
CA PHE A 81 12.85 -6.91 2.10
C PHE A 81 13.11 -5.65 2.92
N ARG A 82 14.13 -5.63 3.78
CA ARG A 82 14.49 -4.42 4.55
C ARG A 82 15.11 -3.36 3.64
N ALA A 83 15.99 -3.77 2.73
CA ALA A 83 16.57 -2.87 1.74
C ALA A 83 15.49 -2.33 0.78
N PHE A 84 14.58 -3.19 0.32
CA PHE A 84 13.45 -2.79 -0.51
C PHE A 84 12.53 -1.79 0.22
N GLU A 85 12.17 -2.09 1.48
CA GLU A 85 11.36 -1.21 2.33
C GLU A 85 12.01 0.17 2.50
N LYS A 86 13.33 0.19 2.74
CA LYS A 86 14.10 1.42 2.90
C LYS A 86 14.07 2.25 1.60
N LYS A 87 14.38 1.65 0.46
CA LYS A 87 14.35 2.30 -0.87
C LYS A 87 12.96 2.89 -1.16
N MET A 88 11.89 2.15 -0.84
CA MET A 88 10.51 2.62 -0.99
C MET A 88 10.19 3.79 -0.06
N LYS A 89 10.54 3.70 1.23
CA LYS A 89 10.32 4.78 2.20
C LYS A 89 11.04 6.07 1.81
N GLU A 90 12.29 5.97 1.36
CA GLU A 90 13.08 7.12 0.93
C GLU A 90 12.46 7.79 -0.30
N SER A 91 12.06 6.98 -1.29
CA SER A 91 11.43 7.49 -2.52
C SER A 91 10.09 8.15 -2.25
N LEU A 92 9.24 7.51 -1.44
CA LEU A 92 7.94 8.07 -1.05
C LEU A 92 8.09 9.35 -0.24
N ARG A 93 9.03 9.43 0.70
CA ARG A 93 9.31 10.67 1.44
C ARG A 93 9.79 11.79 0.54
N SER A 94 10.64 11.47 -0.45
CA SER A 94 11.11 12.44 -1.43
C SER A 94 9.97 13.00 -2.29
N LEU A 95 8.99 12.18 -2.65
CA LEU A 95 7.90 12.55 -3.57
C LEU A 95 6.68 13.14 -2.87
N LEU A 96 6.36 12.66 -1.67
CA LEU A 96 5.15 13.03 -0.92
C LEU A 96 5.42 14.01 0.23
N GLY A 97 6.68 14.21 0.61
CA GLY A 97 7.06 15.04 1.76
C GLY A 97 6.66 14.42 3.10
N LYS A 98 6.09 15.22 4.00
CA LYS A 98 5.75 14.82 5.40
C LYS A 98 4.43 14.04 5.51
N GLN A 99 4.15 13.11 4.60
CA GLN A 99 2.99 12.23 4.70
C GLN A 99 3.26 11.05 5.64
N ARG A 100 2.21 10.59 6.33
CA ARG A 100 2.29 9.47 7.27
C ARG A 100 1.96 8.16 6.56
N PHE A 101 2.91 7.23 6.54
CA PHE A 101 2.67 5.89 6.03
C PHE A 101 3.50 4.82 6.73
N PHE A 102 3.01 3.58 6.64
CA PHE A 102 3.71 2.38 7.03
C PHE A 102 3.85 1.44 5.83
N ILE A 103 4.91 0.66 5.81
CA ILE A 103 5.09 -0.45 4.86
C ILE A 103 5.17 -1.72 5.67
N VAL A 104 4.41 -2.73 5.27
CA VAL A 104 4.31 -4.03 5.95
C VAL A 104 4.45 -5.14 4.92
N PHE A 105 5.29 -6.13 5.20
CA PHE A 105 5.35 -7.37 4.42
C PHE A 105 4.65 -8.46 5.19
N LYS A 106 3.58 -9.02 4.62
CA LYS A 106 2.80 -10.10 5.24
C LYS A 106 3.19 -11.42 4.58
N SER A 107 3.97 -12.22 5.31
CA SER A 107 4.41 -13.58 4.94
C SER A 107 3.47 -14.66 5.44
#